data_AF-A0A0K2SGH3-F1
#
_entry.id   AF-A0A0K2SGH3-F1
#
_cell.length_a   1.000
_cell.length_b   1.000
_cell.length_c   1.000
_cell.angle_alpha   90.00
_cell.angle_beta   90.00
_cell.angle_gamma   90.00
#
_symmetry.space_group_name_H-M   'P 1'
#
loop_
_entity.id
_entity.type
_entity.pdbx_description
1 polymer ?
#
loop_
_entity_poly.entity_id
_entity_poly.type
_entity_poly.pdbx_seq_one_letter_code
_entity_poly.pdbx_strand_id
1 'polypeptide(L)' 'MKVTRIRCRYHLRIPAGKRPEAERALAVFERGCPMAQTLKGCVQIEHEWEILEE' A
#
# COMPACT_ATOMS: atom_id res chain seq x y z
N MET A 1 12.37 15.24 17.47
CA MET A 1 12.14 14.81 16.07
C MET A 1 10.67 14.44 15.90
N LYS A 2 9.92 15.08 15.00
CA LYS A 2 8.60 14.61 14.56
C LYS A 2 8.77 14.01 13.17
N VAL A 3 8.43 12.74 13.00
CA VAL A 3 8.22 12.17 11.67
C VAL A 3 6.94 12.79 11.14
N THR A 4 6.97 13.44 9.98
CA THR A 4 5.80 14.11 9.39
C THR A 4 5.27 13.37 8.17
N ARG A 5 6.10 12.52 7.56
CA ARG A 5 5.77 11.80 6.32
C ARG A 5 6.45 10.44 6.25
N ILE A 6 5.70 9.44 5.82
CA ILE A 6 6.15 8.05 5.64
C ILE A 6 5.81 7.65 4.21
N ARG A 7 6.81 7.14 3.48
CA ARG A 7 6.64 6.60 2.13
C ARG A 7 6.88 5.11 2.16
N CYS A 8 5.91 4.34 1.70
CA CYS A 8 5.99 2.90 1.61
C CYS A 8 5.92 2.48 0.14
N ARG A 9 7.01 1.88 -0.35
CA ARG A 9 7.07 1.24 -1.67
C ARG A 9 6.92 -0.26 -1.50
N TYR A 10 5.93 -0.83 -2.18
CA TYR A 10 5.64 -2.25 -2.14
C TYR A 10 5.88 -2.85 -3.52
N HIS A 11 6.78 -3.82 -3.59
CA HIS A 11 7.00 -4.61 -4.80
C HIS A 11 6.19 -5.90 -4.68
N LEU A 12 5.13 -6.01 -5.47
CA LEU A 12 4.26 -7.18 -5.50
C LEU A 12 4.58 -8.01 -6.73
N ARG A 13 4.99 -9.26 -6.50
CA ARG A 13 5.11 -10.26 -7.55
C ARG A 13 3.84 -11.08 -7.56
N ILE A 14 3.13 -11.05 -8.67
CA ILE A 14 1.86 -11.75 -8.84
C ILE A 14 1.97 -12.71 -10.02
N PRO A 15 1.32 -13.88 -9.95
CA PRO A 15 1.28 -14.79 -11.08
C PRO A 15 0.48 -14.16 -12.24
N ALA A 16 0.91 -14.45 -13.46
CA ALA A 16 0.27 -13.97 -14.69
C ALA A 16 -1.26 -14.17 -14.66
N GLY A 17 -2.00 -13.11 -15.01
CA GLY A 17 -3.46 -13.12 -15.05
C GLY A 17 -4.16 -12.81 -13.71
N LYS A 18 -3.42 -12.62 -12.60
CA LYS A 18 -3.99 -12.19 -11.30
C LYS A 18 -3.86 -10.69 -11.00
N ARG A 19 -3.48 -9.88 -11.99
CA ARG A 19 -3.45 -8.41 -11.86
C ARG A 19 -4.78 -7.82 -11.38
N PRO A 20 -5.96 -8.21 -11.91
CA PRO A 20 -7.22 -7.61 -11.46
C PRO A 20 -7.60 -7.99 -10.04
N GLU A 21 -7.18 -9.14 -9.52
CA GLU A 21 -7.32 -9.51 -8.11
C GLU A 21 -6.38 -8.71 -7.21
N ALA A 22 -5.13 -8.52 -7.66
CA ALA A 22 -4.13 -7.74 -6.94
C ALA A 22 -4.55 -6.28 -6.81
N GLU A 23 -5.00 -5.64 -7.89
CA GLU A 23 -5.52 -4.26 -7.85
C GLU A 23 -6.71 -4.13 -6.92
N ARG A 24 -7.64 -5.09 -6.95
CA ARG A 24 -8.78 -5.12 -6.02
C ARG A 24 -8.32 -5.21 -4.56
N ALA A 25 -7.33 -6.04 -4.25
CA ALA A 25 -6.77 -6.14 -2.91
C ALA A 25 -6.07 -4.85 -2.47
N LEU A 26 -5.32 -4.20 -3.36
CA LEU A 26 -4.65 -2.92 -3.10
C LEU A 26 -5.64 -1.78 -2.82
N ALA A 27 -6.78 -1.76 -3.51
CA ALA A 27 -7.83 -0.77 -3.28
C ALA A 27 -8.44 -0.84 -1.86
N VAL A 28 -8.46 -2.03 -1.25
CA VAL A 28 -8.95 -2.21 0.13
C VAL A 28 -7.83 -2.19 1.17
N PHE A 29 -6.57 -2.31 0.74
CA PHE A 29 -5.41 -2.37 1.62
C PHE A 29 -5.33 -1.16 2.55
N GLU A 30 -5.55 0.05 2.03
CA GLU A 30 -5.49 1.27 2.84
C GLU A 30 -6.53 1.26 3.98
N ARG A 31 -7.72 0.70 3.71
CA ARG A 31 -8.76 0.52 4.74
C ARG A 31 -8.38 -0.52 5.78
N GLY A 32 -7.72 -1.61 5.36
CA GLY A 32 -7.32 -2.72 6.23
C GLY A 32 -5.98 -2.52 6.96
N CYS A 33 -5.17 -1.54 6.57
CA CYS A 33 -3.85 -1.33 7.13
C CYS A 33 -3.94 -0.67 8.53
N PRO A 34 -3.59 -1.39 9.61
CA PRO A 34 -3.69 -0.85 10.97
C PRO A 34 -2.77 0.36 11.15
N MET A 35 -1.60 0.36 10.49
CA MET A 35 -0.66 1.48 10.49
C MET A 35 -1.27 2.75 9.88
N ALA A 36 -1.95 2.63 8.73
CA ALA A 36 -2.60 3.77 8.08
C ALA A 36 -3.73 4.35 8.95
N GLN A 37 -4.48 3.49 9.65
CA GLN A 37 -5.54 3.91 10.56
C GLN A 37 -5.01 4.58 11.82
N THR A 38 -3.95 4.04 12.44
CA THR A 38 -3.34 4.60 13.66
C THR A 38 -2.66 5.93 13.41
N LEU A 39 -2.05 6.09 12.24
CA LEU A 39 -1.29 7.29 11.88
C LEU A 39 -2.14 8.35 11.14
N LYS A 40 -3.40 8.03 10.86
CA LYS A 40 -4.37 8.93 10.23
C LYS A 40 -4.53 10.19 11.07
N GLY A 41 -4.05 11.32 10.54
CA GLY A 41 -4.10 12.63 11.21
C GLY A 41 -2.84 13.03 11.97
N CYS A 42 -1.85 12.13 12.12
CA CYS A 42 -0.56 12.44 12.75
C CYS A 42 0.57 12.60 11.73
N VAL A 43 0.57 11.79 10.66
CA VAL A 43 1.60 11.81 9.61
C VAL A 43 0.99 11.55 8.23
N GLN A 44 1.59 12.12 7.19
CA GLN A 44 1.21 11.81 5.81
C GLN A 44 1.82 10.46 5.41
N ILE A 45 0.99 9.51 5.00
CA ILE A 45 1.45 8.22 4.49
C ILE A 45 1.17 8.17 3.00
N GLU A 46 2.20 7.87 2.22
CA GLU A 46 2.08 7.63 0.79
C GLU A 46 2.43 6.17 0.51
N HIS A 47 1.52 5.50 -0.20
CA HIS A 47 1.69 4.13 -0.63
C HIS A 47 1.94 4.08 -2.13
N GLU A 48 3.05 3.47 -2.52
CA GLU A 48 3.43 3.25 -3.91
C GLU A 48 3.54 1.75 -4.15
N TRP A 49 2.91 1.28 -5.22
CA TRP A 49 2.79 -0.15 -5.54
C TRP A 49 3.44 -0.41 -6.90
N GLU A 50 4.36 -1.36 -6.94
CA GLU A 50 4.96 -1.87 -8.18
C GLU A 50 4.53 -3.31 -8.37
N ILE A 51 3.72 -3.57 -9.39
CA ILE A 51 3.15 -4.89 -9.67
C ILE A 51 3.90 -5.53 -10.84
N LEU A 52 4.69 -6.55 -10.53
CA LEU A 52 5.39 -7.39 -11.51
C LEU A 52 4.61 -8.68 -11.74
N GLU A 53 4.26 -8.94 -12.99
CA GLU A 53 3.66 -10.21 -13.43
C GLU A 53 4.77 -11.17 -13.86
N GLU A 54 4.85 -12.35 -13.24
CA GLU A 54 5.82 -13.42 -13.55
C GLU A 54 5.15 -14.80 -13.64
#